data_AF-A0A2E0ZJN2-F1
#
_entry.id   AF-A0A2E0ZJN2-F1
#
_cell.length_a   1.000
_cell.length_b   1.000
_cell.length_c   1.000
_cell.angle_alpha   90.00
_cell.angle_beta   90.00
_cell.angle_gamma   90.00
#
_symmetry.space_group_name_H-M   'P 1'
#
loop_
_entity.id
_entity.type
_entity.pdbx_description
1 polymer ?
#
loop_
_entity_poly.entity_id
_entity_poly.type
_entity_poly.pdbx_seq_one_letter_code
_entity_poly.pdbx_strand_id
1 'polypeptide(L)'
;MIQLIPVQQAILDVVSEHPGQFSRSGLAKMLVGARSWQDTSFPEYGRFTHHTRKAVTTDIDILVGQGHLALNGRNHLIPIAFPKNGL
;
A
#
# COMPACT_ATOMS: atom_id res chain seq x y z
N MET A 1 12.35 -9.55 -14.30
CA MET A 1 12.12 -9.05 -12.92
C MET A 1 11.70 -7.60 -13.03
N ILE A 2 10.48 -7.26 -12.61
CA ILE A 2 10.07 -5.86 -12.47
C ILE A 2 10.75 -5.36 -11.19
N GLN A 3 11.55 -4.29 -11.29
CA GLN A 3 12.15 -3.63 -10.14
C GLN A 3 11.09 -2.73 -9.50
N LEU A 4 10.79 -2.94 -8.22
CA LEU A 4 9.88 -2.08 -7.48
C LEU A 4 10.61 -0.80 -7.10
N ILE A 5 9.94 0.35 -7.28
CA ILE A 5 10.45 1.62 -6.78
C ILE A 5 10.25 1.72 -5.25
N PRO A 6 11.00 2.58 -4.53
CA PRO A 6 10.93 2.65 -3.06
C PRO A 6 9.51 2.83 -2.48
N VAL A 7 8.66 3.60 -3.16
CA VAL A 7 7.25 3.80 -2.77
C VAL A 7 6.46 2.50 -2.87
N GLN A 8 6.63 1.75 -3.96
CA GLN A 8 5.93 0.48 -4.19
C GLN A 8 6.38 -0.58 -3.19
N GLN A 9 7.67 -0.67 -2.88
CA GLN A 9 8.17 -1.57 -1.85
C GLN A 9 7.55 -1.25 -0.49
N ALA A 10 7.56 0.02 -0.08
CA ALA A 10 6.95 0.43 1.19
C ALA A 10 5.43 0.15 1.24
N ILE A 11 4.71 0.35 0.12
CA ILE A 11 3.28 -0.02 0.04
C ILE A 11 3.09 -1.53 0.31
N LEU A 12 3.92 -2.38 -0.29
CA LEU A 12 3.85 -3.83 -0.08
C LEU A 12 4.17 -4.20 1.36
N ASP A 13 5.20 -3.59 1.95
CA ASP A 13 5.61 -3.85 3.33
C ASP A 13 4.45 -3.53 4.30
N VAL A 14 3.86 -2.33 4.19
CA VAL A 14 2.72 -1.92 5.03
C VAL A 14 1.53 -2.85 4.85
N VAL A 15 1.17 -3.20 3.62
CA VAL A 15 0.01 -4.08 3.38
C VAL A 15 0.28 -5.51 3.84
N SER A 16 1.54 -5.96 3.82
CA SER A 16 1.93 -7.28 4.30
C SER A 16 1.89 -7.39 5.82
N GLU A 17 2.31 -6.33 6.52
CA GLU A 17 2.21 -6.24 7.99
C GLU A 17 0.77 -6.01 8.46
N HIS A 18 -0.05 -5.33 7.65
CA HIS A 18 -1.41 -4.91 7.99
C HIS A 18 -2.46 -5.33 6.93
N PRO A 19 -2.61 -6.62 6.65
CA PRO A 19 -3.48 -7.11 5.58
C PRO A 19 -4.95 -6.78 5.85
N GLY A 20 -5.62 -6.17 4.88
CA GLY A 20 -7.04 -5.84 4.95
C GLY A 20 -7.36 -4.63 5.82
N GLN A 21 -6.35 -3.90 6.34
CA GLN A 21 -6.57 -2.72 7.18
C GLN A 21 -6.91 -1.47 6.38
N PHE A 22 -6.35 -1.33 5.16
CA PHE A 22 -6.46 -0.10 4.40
C PHE A 22 -7.21 -0.28 3.08
N SER A 23 -8.10 0.66 2.76
CA SER A 23 -8.51 0.90 1.37
C SER A 23 -7.38 1.57 0.60
N ARG A 24 -7.43 1.55 -0.75
CA ARG A 24 -6.45 2.25 -1.61
C ARG A 24 -6.28 3.72 -1.23
N SER A 25 -7.40 4.44 -1.11
CA SER A 25 -7.43 5.85 -0.73
C SER A 25 -6.97 6.08 0.71
N GLY A 26 -7.34 5.18 1.63
CA GLY A 26 -6.92 5.22 3.03
C GLY A 26 -5.41 5.10 3.17
N LEU A 27 -4.81 4.10 2.52
CA LEU A 27 -3.36 3.89 2.53
C LEU A 27 -2.61 5.09 1.94
N ALA A 28 -3.06 5.58 0.78
CA ALA A 28 -2.43 6.75 0.16
C ALA A 28 -2.51 8.00 1.04
N LYS A 29 -3.63 8.22 1.76
CA LYS A 29 -3.77 9.33 2.71
C LYS A 29 -2.82 9.21 3.90
N MET A 30 -2.69 8.00 4.46
CA MET A 30 -1.80 7.71 5.58
C MET A 30 -0.35 8.00 5.18
N LEU A 31 0.10 7.43 4.05
CA LEU A 31 1.47 7.53 3.58
C LEU A 31 1.91 8.97 3.24
N VAL A 32 1.02 9.80 2.70
CA VAL A 32 1.34 11.22 2.38
C VAL A 32 1.12 12.18 3.56
N GLY A 33 0.67 11.68 4.71
CA GLY A 33 0.44 12.52 5.89
C GLY A 33 -0.77 13.45 5.73
N ALA A 34 -1.83 13.00 5.04
CA ALA A 34 -2.99 13.86 4.79
C ALA A 34 -3.68 14.25 6.11
N ARG A 35 -4.05 15.53 6.28
CA ARG A 35 -4.76 16.03 7.49
C ARG A 35 -6.09 15.31 7.79
N SER A 36 -6.70 14.71 6.76
CA SER A 36 -7.94 13.93 6.92
C SER A 36 -7.72 12.50 7.43
N TRP A 37 -6.47 12.09 7.65
CA TRP A 37 -6.13 10.82 8.29
C TRP A 37 -6.19 10.98 9.82
N GLN A 38 -6.79 10.01 10.50
CA GLN A 38 -7.13 10.14 11.92
C GLN A 38 -6.00 9.73 12.87
N ASP A 39 -5.20 8.73 12.49
CA ASP A 39 -4.14 8.19 13.33
C ASP A 39 -2.76 8.66 12.88
N THR A 40 -2.35 9.83 13.36
CA THR A 40 -1.02 10.38 13.07
C THR A 40 0.11 9.70 13.84
N SER A 41 -0.21 8.77 14.76
CA SER A 41 0.78 8.01 15.52
C SER A 41 1.23 6.74 14.81
N PHE A 42 0.56 6.37 13.71
CA PHE A 42 0.92 5.22 12.90
C PHE A 42 2.36 5.35 12.36
N PRO A 43 3.24 4.34 12.49
CA PRO A 43 4.68 4.49 12.20
C PRO A 43 5.01 4.99 10.78
N GLU A 44 4.17 4.64 9.82
CA GLU A 44 4.35 4.96 8.40
C GLU A 44 3.65 6.27 7.99
N TYR A 45 3.01 6.95 8.94
CA TYR A 45 2.28 8.18 8.69
C TYR A 45 3.22 9.26 8.15
N GLY A 46 2.89 9.79 6.97
CA GLY A 46 3.67 10.86 6.35
C GLY A 46 5.05 10.44 5.81
N ARG A 47 5.37 9.14 5.74
CA ARG A 47 6.64 8.66 5.18
C ARG A 47 6.91 9.19 3.76
N PHE A 48 5.85 9.46 2.99
CA PHE A 48 5.91 10.00 1.63
C PHE A 48 5.25 11.38 1.52
N THR A 49 5.49 12.28 2.49
CA THR A 49 5.00 13.68 2.48
C THR A 49 5.37 14.48 1.22
N HIS A 50 6.46 14.13 0.55
CA HIS A 50 6.87 14.76 -0.72
C HIS A 50 6.12 14.23 -1.95
N HIS A 51 5.33 13.16 -1.80
CA HIS A 51 4.52 12.60 -2.89
C HIS A 51 3.09 13.15 -2.85
N THR A 52 2.47 13.23 -4.03
CA THR A 52 1.04 13.52 -4.09
C THR A 52 0.23 12.27 -3.76
N ARG A 53 -0.96 12.45 -3.15
CA ARG A 53 -1.90 11.35 -2.92
C ARG A 53 -2.22 10.58 -4.20
N LYS A 54 -2.33 11.30 -5.33
CA LYS A 54 -2.62 10.70 -6.64
C LYS A 54 -1.48 9.78 -7.08
N ALA A 55 -0.22 10.21 -6.95
CA ALA A 55 0.93 9.39 -7.31
C ALA A 55 0.98 8.10 -6.49
N VAL A 56 0.85 8.18 -5.16
CA VAL A 56 0.82 6.98 -4.29
C VAL A 56 -0.37 6.07 -4.63
N THR A 57 -1.54 6.63 -4.97
CA THR A 57 -2.70 5.82 -5.41
C THR A 57 -2.41 5.10 -6.72
N THR A 58 -1.75 5.76 -7.68
CA THR A 58 -1.33 5.13 -8.93
C THR A 58 -0.35 3.99 -8.70
N ASP A 59 0.61 4.14 -7.78
CA ASP A 59 1.52 3.05 -7.40
C ASP A 59 0.78 1.85 -6.79
N ILE A 60 -0.22 2.11 -5.94
CA ILE A 60 -1.09 1.06 -5.41
C ILE A 60 -1.85 0.34 -6.54
N ASP A 61 -2.44 1.09 -7.47
CA ASP A 61 -3.18 0.52 -8.61
C ASP A 61 -2.27 -0.31 -9.53
N ILE A 62 -1.02 0.10 -9.72
CA ILE A 62 0.00 -0.67 -10.45
C ILE A 62 0.27 -2.00 -9.73
N LEU A 63 0.48 -2.00 -8.42
CA LEU A 63 0.71 -3.22 -7.64
C LEU A 63 -0.48 -4.18 -7.66
N VAL A 64 -1.70 -3.65 -7.68
CA VAL A 64 -2.92 -4.45 -7.87
C VAL A 64 -2.97 -5.03 -9.28
N GLY A 65 -2.71 -4.21 -10.31
CA GLY A 65 -2.71 -4.64 -11.71
C GLY A 65 -1.62 -5.68 -12.03
N GLN A 66 -0.49 -5.63 -11.32
CA GLN A 66 0.61 -6.59 -11.43
C GLN A 66 0.40 -7.87 -10.62
N GLY A 67 -0.67 -7.96 -9.81
CA GLY A 67 -0.95 -9.14 -9.00
C GLY A 67 -0.05 -9.26 -7.76
N HIS A 68 0.57 -8.17 -7.30
CA HIS A 68 1.25 -8.13 -6.01
C HIS A 68 0.26 -7.90 -4.85
N LEU A 69 -0.80 -7.12 -5.11
CA LEU A 69 -1.88 -6.84 -4.16
C LEU A 69 -3.24 -7.24 -4.74
N ALA A 70 -4.17 -7.57 -3.86
CA ALA A 70 -5.58 -7.75 -4.20
C ALA A 70 -6.46 -6.88 -3.32
N LEU A 71 -7.74 -6.78 -3.69
CA LEU A 71 -8.79 -6.27 -2.83
C LEU A 71 -9.60 -7.43 -2.26
N ASN A 72 -9.84 -7.41 -0.95
CA ASN A 72 -10.77 -8.35 -0.32
C ASN A 72 -12.23 -7.91 -0.55
N GLY A 73 -13.20 -8.69 -0.02
CA GLY A 73 -14.64 -8.40 -0.16
C GLY A 73 -15.13 -7.06 0.42
N ARG A 74 -14.26 -6.31 1.14
CA ARG A 74 -14.53 -4.96 1.67
C ARG A 74 -13.79 -3.87 0.91
N ASN A 75 -13.19 -4.17 -0.25
CA ASN A 75 -12.33 -3.26 -1.01
C ASN A 75 -11.09 -2.78 -0.23
N HIS A 76 -10.57 -3.61 0.70
CA HIS A 76 -9.31 -3.35 1.39
C HIS A 76 -8.17 -4.16 0.79
N LEU A 77 -6.98 -3.58 0.81
CA LEU A 77 -5.75 -4.14 0.26
C LEU A 77 -5.28 -5.33 1.08
N ILE A 78 -4.96 -6.43 0.39
CA ILE A 78 -4.32 -7.62 0.94
C ILE A 78 -3.14 -8.02 0.06
N PRO A 79 -2.06 -8.59 0.62
CA PRO A 79 -0.99 -9.16 -0.18
C PRO A 79 -1.50 -10.38 -0.94
N ILE A 80 -1.14 -10.51 -2.21
CA ILE A 80 -1.27 -11.79 -2.90
C ILE A 80 -0.02 -12.58 -2.53
N ALA A 81 -0.18 -13.58 -1.67
CA ALA A 81 0.89 -14.53 -1.44
C ALA A 81 1.19 -15.23 -2.76
N PHE A 82 2.37 -14.98 -3.34
CA PHE A 82 2.94 -15.98 -4.25
C PHE A 82 3.06 -17.26 -3.43
N PRO A 83 2.62 -18.44 -3.93
CA PRO A 83 3.02 -19.67 -3.28
C PRO A 83 4.53 -19.63 -3.15
N LYS A 84 5.04 -19.63 -1.92
CA LYS A 84 6.43 -20.04 -1.69
C LYS A 84 6.46 -21.44 -2.26
N ASN A 85 7.07 -21.61 -3.43
CA ASN A 85 7.37 -22.94 -3.95
C ASN A 85 8.00 -23.69 -2.79
N GLY A 86 7.31 -24.74 -2.34
CA GLY A 86 7.87 -25.68 -1.41
C GLY A 86 9.13 -26.23 -2.03
N LEU A 87 10.25 -25.99 -1.37
CA LEU A 87 11.48 -26.75 -1.44
C LEU A 87 12.03 -26.81 -0.02
#